data_AF-A0A7X7QDM5-F1
#
_entry.id   AF-A0A7X7QDM5-F1
#
_cell.length_a   1.000
_cell.length_b   1.000
_cell.length_c   1.000
_cell.angle_alpha   90.00
_cell.angle_beta   90.00
_cell.angle_gamma   90.00
#
_symmetry.space_group_name_H-M   'P 1'
#
loop_
_entity.id
_entity.type
_entity.pdbx_description
1 polymer ?
#
loop_
_entity_poly.entity_id
_entity_poly.type
_entity_poly.pdbx_seq_one_letter_code
_entity_poly.pdbx_strand_id
1 'polypeptide(L)'
;MTTTPVRRLTLREKMRIERYLLDFSWPMQDYPRKEYKQIKRELRASLVAATLDVGVDQAVKDLGSPFALADGYITELGRKLPRWNTGAIVASLAVATLVYLSLAYTLGSIDTLEVLGGGQVDLSVFGFTTKVHFSEQQIWVQGTGTWVALAIYGGVALVSFLLGSRFWRVFTG
;
A
#
# COMPACT_ATOMS: atom_id res chain seq x y z
N MET A 1 -19.78 -15.05 50.87
CA MET A 1 -19.78 -15.08 49.38
C MET A 1 -19.12 -13.80 48.91
N THR A 2 -17.84 -13.84 48.56
CA THR A 2 -17.09 -12.70 48.03
C THR A 2 -17.29 -12.65 46.51
N THR A 3 -18.02 -11.67 46.02
CA THR A 3 -18.21 -11.44 44.58
C THR A 3 -16.91 -10.88 44.00
N THR A 4 -16.17 -11.66 43.23
CA THR A 4 -15.00 -11.18 42.48
C THR A 4 -15.47 -10.10 41.49
N PRO A 5 -14.94 -8.86 41.54
CA PRO A 5 -15.38 -7.82 40.63
C PRO A 5 -15.06 -8.20 39.18
N VAL A 6 -16.05 -8.14 38.30
CA VAL A 6 -15.88 -8.39 36.86
C VAL A 6 -15.05 -7.25 36.28
N ARG A 7 -13.74 -7.48 36.13
CA ARG A 7 -12.82 -6.53 35.49
C ARG A 7 -13.28 -6.27 34.06
N ARG A 8 -13.35 -4.99 33.68
CA ARG A 8 -13.62 -4.56 32.31
C ARG A 8 -12.37 -3.96 31.70
N LEU A 9 -12.21 -4.13 30.40
CA LEU A 9 -11.13 -3.51 29.64
C LEU A 9 -11.24 -1.99 29.65
N THR A 10 -10.14 -1.33 29.98
CA THR A 10 -9.95 0.11 29.83
C THR A 10 -9.83 0.47 28.34
N LEU A 11 -10.07 1.76 28.02
CA LEU A 11 -9.90 2.26 26.66
C LEU A 11 -8.47 2.09 26.13
N ARG A 12 -7.47 2.26 27.01
CA ARG A 12 -6.06 2.08 26.65
C ARG A 12 -5.74 0.63 26.27
N GLU A 13 -6.24 -0.33 27.05
CA GLU A 13 -6.08 -1.75 26.75
C GLU A 13 -6.77 -2.12 25.43
N LYS A 14 -7.99 -1.63 25.20
CA LYS A 14 -8.70 -1.82 23.91
C LYS A 14 -7.91 -1.27 22.73
N MET A 15 -7.41 -0.04 22.82
CA MET A 15 -6.59 0.56 21.76
C MET A 15 -5.33 -0.25 21.47
N ARG A 16 -4.67 -0.77 22.51
CA ARG A 16 -3.45 -1.57 22.35
C ARG A 16 -3.72 -2.92 21.69
N ILE A 17 -4.82 -3.59 22.05
CA ILE A 17 -5.28 -4.81 21.38
C ILE A 17 -5.61 -4.54 19.91
N GLU A 18 -6.35 -3.47 19.61
CA GLU A 18 -6.70 -3.13 18.22
C GLU A 18 -5.47 -2.75 17.39
N ARG A 19 -4.48 -2.06 17.99
CA ARG A 19 -3.20 -1.78 17.33
C ARG A 19 -2.48 -3.08 16.95
N TYR A 20 -2.38 -4.02 17.89
CA TYR A 20 -1.77 -5.33 17.64
C TYR A 20 -2.47 -6.10 16.52
N LEU A 21 -3.80 -6.13 16.53
CA LEU A 21 -4.60 -6.78 15.48
C LEU A 21 -4.47 -6.10 14.12
N LEU A 22 -4.23 -4.79 14.09
CA LEU A 22 -3.97 -4.03 12.87
C LEU A 22 -2.60 -4.37 12.31
N ASP A 23 -1.56 -4.40 13.15
CA ASP A 23 -0.21 -4.80 12.74
C ASP A 23 -0.19 -6.27 12.24
N PHE A 24 -0.94 -7.18 12.88
CA PHE A 24 -1.14 -8.56 12.43
C PHE A 24 -1.91 -8.65 11.10
N SER A 25 -2.85 -7.73 10.85
CA SER A 25 -3.67 -7.74 9.62
C SER A 25 -2.87 -7.44 8.37
N TRP A 26 -1.78 -6.67 8.50
CA TRP A 26 -0.97 -6.20 7.39
C TRP A 26 -0.30 -7.35 6.59
N PRO A 27 0.46 -8.26 7.22
CA PRO A 27 1.05 -9.41 6.53
C PRO A 27 0.00 -10.43 6.04
N MET A 28 -1.17 -10.48 6.67
CA MET A 28 -2.25 -11.44 6.35
C MET A 28 -3.18 -10.99 5.20
N GLN A 29 -2.86 -9.92 4.48
CA GLN A 29 -3.75 -9.37 3.44
C GLN A 29 -4.02 -10.33 2.28
N ASP A 30 -3.04 -11.17 1.94
CA ASP A 30 -3.15 -12.17 0.87
C ASP A 30 -3.75 -13.51 1.37
N TYR A 31 -4.09 -13.62 2.66
CA TYR A 31 -4.65 -14.82 3.28
C TYR A 31 -6.16 -14.99 2.92
N PRO A 32 -6.69 -16.23 2.81
CA PRO A 32 -8.11 -16.47 2.56
C PRO A 32 -9.01 -15.69 3.53
N ARG A 33 -9.86 -14.80 3.00
CA ARG A 33 -10.65 -13.85 3.80
C ARG A 33 -11.55 -14.51 4.86
N LYS A 34 -12.05 -15.72 4.60
CA LYS A 34 -12.92 -16.45 5.54
C LYS A 34 -12.12 -16.92 6.77
N GLU A 35 -11.01 -17.60 6.52
CA GLU A 35 -10.10 -18.11 7.56
C GLU A 35 -9.45 -16.96 8.33
N TYR A 36 -9.00 -15.90 7.63
CA TYR A 36 -8.46 -14.70 8.27
C TYR A 36 -9.44 -14.07 9.26
N LYS A 37 -10.72 -13.94 8.89
CA LYS A 37 -11.75 -13.39 9.80
C LYS A 37 -11.94 -14.27 11.04
N GLN A 38 -11.88 -15.58 10.88
CA GLN A 38 -11.96 -16.52 11.98
C GLN A 38 -10.74 -16.39 12.91
N ILE A 39 -9.53 -16.46 12.35
CA ILE A 39 -8.27 -16.30 13.10
C ILE A 39 -8.25 -14.96 13.84
N LYS A 40 -8.61 -13.86 13.18
CA LYS A 40 -8.66 -12.53 13.83
C LYS A 40 -9.66 -12.50 14.99
N ARG A 41 -10.82 -13.13 14.84
CA ARG A 41 -11.86 -13.18 15.89
C ARG A 41 -11.38 -14.01 17.08
N GLU A 42 -10.78 -15.16 16.83
CA GLU A 42 -10.21 -16.03 17.85
C GLU A 42 -9.05 -15.34 18.57
N LEU A 43 -8.12 -14.73 17.83
CA LEU A 43 -7.01 -13.97 18.38
C LEU A 43 -7.47 -12.80 19.25
N ARG A 44 -8.50 -12.06 18.81
CA ARG A 44 -9.11 -10.99 19.62
C ARG A 44 -9.70 -11.55 20.91
N ALA A 45 -10.46 -12.65 20.85
CA ALA A 45 -11.07 -13.25 22.02
C ALA A 45 -9.99 -13.71 23.04
N SER A 46 -8.94 -14.38 22.56
CA SER A 46 -7.82 -14.83 23.37
C SER A 46 -7.05 -13.66 24.00
N LEU A 47 -6.76 -12.60 23.25
CA LEU A 47 -6.09 -11.40 23.78
C LEU A 47 -6.95 -10.68 24.83
N VAL A 48 -8.26 -10.60 24.62
CA VAL A 48 -9.19 -10.02 25.60
C VAL A 48 -9.17 -10.83 26.89
N ALA A 49 -9.26 -12.16 26.81
CA ALA A 49 -9.20 -13.03 27.98
C ALA A 49 -7.87 -12.89 28.72
N ALA A 50 -6.74 -13.01 28.02
CA ALA A 50 -5.41 -12.87 28.61
C ALA A 50 -5.20 -11.47 29.23
N THR A 51 -5.73 -10.42 28.61
CA THR A 51 -5.63 -9.06 29.17
C THR A 51 -6.41 -8.92 30.47
N LEU A 52 -7.55 -9.59 30.61
CA LEU A 52 -8.32 -9.58 31.85
C LEU A 52 -7.60 -10.33 32.97
N ASP A 53 -6.84 -11.36 32.64
CA ASP A 53 -6.09 -12.18 33.61
C ASP A 53 -4.76 -11.54 34.02
N VAL A 54 -3.89 -11.22 33.05
CA VAL A 54 -2.49 -10.78 33.31
C VAL A 54 -2.21 -9.32 32.93
N GLY A 55 -3.17 -8.63 32.30
CA GLY A 55 -2.99 -7.28 31.77
C GLY A 55 -2.43 -7.24 30.35
N VAL A 56 -2.66 -6.13 29.64
CA VAL A 56 -2.43 -6.05 28.18
C VAL A 56 -0.95 -6.14 27.81
N ASP A 57 -0.06 -5.64 28.65
CA ASP A 57 1.37 -5.59 28.36
C ASP A 57 1.98 -6.99 28.41
N GLN A 58 1.61 -7.79 29.41
CA GLN A 58 2.04 -9.17 29.52
C GLN A 58 1.36 -10.04 28.46
N ALA A 59 0.05 -9.87 28.23
CA ALA A 59 -0.68 -10.62 27.21
C ALA A 59 -0.11 -10.42 25.79
N VAL A 60 0.28 -9.19 25.44
CA VAL A 60 0.94 -8.90 24.15
C VAL A 60 2.36 -9.45 24.11
N LYS A 61 3.09 -9.40 25.23
CA LYS A 61 4.46 -9.92 25.31
C LYS A 61 4.50 -11.45 25.15
N ASP A 62 3.57 -12.16 25.78
CA ASP A 62 3.45 -13.62 25.71
C ASP A 62 3.08 -14.10 24.30
N LEU A 63 2.27 -13.31 23.59
CA LEU A 63 1.90 -13.58 22.20
C LEU A 63 3.05 -13.30 21.22
N GLY A 64 4.01 -12.46 21.60
CA GLY A 64 5.16 -12.12 20.78
C GLY A 64 4.83 -11.22 19.59
N SER A 65 5.72 -11.19 18.59
CA SER A 65 5.60 -10.23 17.49
C SER A 65 4.42 -10.58 16.54
N PRO A 66 3.56 -9.61 16.19
CA PRO A 66 2.42 -9.85 15.31
C PRO A 66 2.85 -10.31 13.90
N PHE A 67 4.02 -9.87 13.45
CA PHE A 67 4.60 -10.27 12.15
C PHE A 67 5.05 -11.72 12.16
N ALA A 68 5.75 -12.19 13.20
CA ALA A 68 6.14 -13.60 13.30
C ALA A 68 4.94 -14.54 13.45
N LEU A 69 3.91 -14.10 14.19
CA LEU A 69 2.66 -14.85 14.31
C LEU A 69 1.99 -15.03 12.94
N ALA A 70 1.88 -13.94 12.17
CA ALA A 70 1.32 -13.99 10.82
C ALA A 70 2.15 -14.86 9.86
N ASP A 71 3.48 -14.77 9.94
CA ASP A 71 4.38 -15.60 9.12
C ASP A 71 4.22 -17.10 9.45
N GLY A 72 3.99 -17.43 10.72
CA GLY A 72 3.63 -18.78 11.16
C GLY A 72 2.35 -19.29 10.48
N TYR A 73 1.25 -18.53 10.53
CA TYR A 73 -0.01 -18.91 9.87
C TYR A 73 0.12 -19.04 8.34
N ILE A 74 0.92 -18.16 7.71
CA ILE A 74 1.16 -18.21 6.25
C ILE A 74 1.99 -19.45 5.90
N THR A 75 3.00 -19.78 6.70
CA THR A 75 3.84 -20.97 6.51
C THR A 75 3.04 -22.25 6.72
N GLU A 76 2.20 -22.29 7.75
CA GLU A 76 1.34 -23.43 8.09
C GLU A 76 0.27 -23.71 7.03
N LEU A 77 -0.18 -22.68 6.31
CA LEU A 77 -1.08 -22.84 5.16
C LEU A 77 -0.44 -23.69 4.04
N GLY A 78 0.89 -23.83 4.01
CA GLY A 78 1.62 -24.70 3.08
C GLY A 78 1.50 -24.32 1.60
N ARG A 79 0.89 -23.17 1.30
CA ARG A 79 0.62 -22.67 -0.07
C ARG A 79 1.40 -21.38 -0.30
N LYS A 80 2.11 -21.30 -1.44
CA LYS A 80 2.74 -20.05 -1.90
C LYS A 80 1.65 -19.07 -2.32
N LEU A 81 1.24 -18.18 -1.41
CA LEU A 81 0.27 -17.13 -1.72
C LEU A 81 0.90 -16.12 -2.71
N PRO A 82 0.25 -15.82 -3.85
CA PRO A 82 0.61 -14.68 -4.69
C PRO A 82 0.47 -13.37 -3.90
N ARG A 83 1.48 -12.49 -3.99
CA ARG A 83 1.54 -11.24 -3.21
C ARG A 83 0.83 -10.10 -3.93
N TRP A 84 -0.47 -10.24 -4.20
CA TRP A 84 -1.22 -9.31 -5.04
C TRP A 84 -1.12 -7.86 -4.56
N ASN A 85 -1.17 -7.62 -3.25
CA ASN A 85 -1.05 -6.26 -2.74
C ASN A 85 0.36 -5.68 -2.91
N THR A 86 1.40 -6.51 -2.81
CA THR A 86 2.77 -6.08 -3.12
C THR A 86 2.90 -5.70 -4.60
N GLY A 87 2.28 -6.47 -5.50
CA GLY A 87 2.17 -6.12 -6.92
C GLY A 87 1.48 -4.77 -7.14
N ALA A 88 0.35 -4.54 -6.50
CA ALA A 88 -0.41 -3.29 -6.62
C ALA A 88 0.36 -2.07 -6.11
N ILE A 89 1.09 -2.21 -4.99
CA ILE A 89 1.95 -1.15 -4.44
C ILE A 89 3.09 -0.84 -5.42
N VAL A 90 3.78 -1.86 -5.92
CA VAL A 90 4.92 -1.68 -6.83
C VAL A 90 4.46 -1.06 -8.16
N ALA A 91 3.32 -1.49 -8.71
CA ALA A 91 2.74 -0.89 -9.91
C ALA A 91 2.34 0.57 -9.70
N SER A 92 1.67 0.86 -8.58
CA SER A 92 1.29 2.24 -8.22
C SER A 92 2.51 3.14 -8.07
N LEU A 93 3.56 2.67 -7.40
CA LEU A 93 4.82 3.41 -7.25
C LEU A 93 5.48 3.68 -8.61
N ALA A 94 5.56 2.67 -9.48
CA ALA A 94 6.16 2.83 -10.81
C ALA A 94 5.40 3.85 -11.67
N VAL A 95 4.06 3.78 -11.68
CA VAL A 95 3.21 4.75 -12.38
C VAL A 95 3.38 6.15 -11.78
N ALA A 96 3.37 6.27 -10.45
CA ALA A 96 3.57 7.54 -9.76
C ALA A 96 4.93 8.17 -10.10
N THR A 97 5.99 7.36 -10.23
CA THR A 97 7.30 7.84 -10.68
C THR A 97 7.24 8.44 -12.09
N LEU A 98 6.55 7.79 -13.04
CA LEU A 98 6.40 8.34 -14.39
C LEU A 98 5.63 9.66 -14.40
N VAL A 99 4.54 9.75 -13.63
CA VAL A 99 3.77 11.00 -13.48
C VAL A 99 4.65 12.09 -12.88
N TYR A 100 5.40 11.78 -11.81
CA TYR A 100 6.30 12.72 -11.17
C TYR A 100 7.37 13.24 -12.13
N LEU A 101 8.05 12.36 -12.88
CA LEU A 101 9.04 12.75 -13.88
C LEU A 101 8.42 13.60 -15.00
N SER A 102 7.19 13.29 -15.42
CA SER A 102 6.48 14.07 -16.43
C SER A 102 6.21 15.50 -15.98
N LEU A 103 5.75 15.65 -14.74
CA LEU A 103 5.50 16.95 -14.12
C LEU A 103 6.80 17.73 -13.93
N ALA A 104 7.84 17.08 -13.40
CA ALA A 104 9.15 17.71 -13.19
C ALA A 104 9.74 18.23 -14.51
N TYR A 105 9.66 17.45 -15.58
CA TYR A 105 10.14 17.87 -16.90
C TYR A 105 9.30 19.02 -17.50
N THR A 106 7.98 18.99 -17.32
CA THR A 106 7.09 20.06 -17.77
C THR A 106 7.39 21.37 -17.04
N LEU A 107 7.56 21.31 -15.71
CA LEU A 107 7.92 22.47 -14.89
C LEU A 107 9.29 23.04 -15.27
N GLY A 108 10.29 22.18 -15.46
CA GLY A 108 11.62 22.61 -15.92
C GLY A 108 11.58 23.26 -17.31
N SER A 109 10.64 22.85 -18.17
CA SER A 109 10.45 23.45 -19.49
C SER A 109 9.84 24.86 -19.40
N ILE A 110 8.96 25.10 -18.42
CA ILE A 110 8.42 26.45 -18.14
C ILE A 110 9.54 27.38 -17.70
N ASP A 111 10.36 26.96 -16.73
CA ASP A 111 11.52 27.72 -16.25
C ASP A 111 12.50 28.04 -17.38
N THR A 112 12.74 27.07 -18.27
CA THR A 112 13.58 27.28 -19.47
C THR A 112 12.97 28.32 -20.42
N LEU A 113 11.66 28.28 -20.66
CA LEU A 113 10.99 29.28 -21.50
C LEU A 113 11.01 30.67 -20.87
N GLU A 114 10.88 30.79 -19.55
CA GLU A 114 10.99 32.05 -18.83
C GLU A 114 12.38 32.69 -19.04
N VAL A 115 13.45 31.91 -18.88
CA VAL A 115 14.83 32.37 -19.13
C VAL A 115 15.06 32.81 -20.57
N LEU A 116 14.38 32.16 -21.54
CA LEU A 116 14.49 32.49 -22.96
C LEU A 116 13.66 33.71 -23.39
N GLY A 117 12.94 34.36 -22.46
CA GLY A 117 12.07 35.52 -22.74
C GLY A 117 10.65 35.13 -23.20
N GLY A 118 10.25 33.89 -22.95
CA GLY A 118 8.93 33.33 -23.27
C GLY A 118 8.86 32.62 -24.62
N GLY A 119 7.66 32.11 -24.91
CA GLY A 119 7.38 31.35 -26.14
C GLY A 119 6.52 30.12 -25.90
N GLN A 120 6.43 29.28 -26.94
CA GLN A 120 5.70 28.02 -26.91
C GLN A 120 6.64 26.87 -27.27
N VAL A 121 6.52 25.76 -26.54
CA VAL A 121 7.15 24.49 -26.89
C VAL A 121 6.14 23.36 -26.86
N ASP A 122 6.21 22.50 -27.87
CA ASP A 122 5.47 21.25 -27.92
C ASP A 122 6.40 20.13 -27.42
N LEU A 123 6.06 19.54 -26.27
CA LEU A 123 6.80 18.47 -25.63
C LEU A 123 6.11 17.13 -25.88
N SER A 124 6.91 16.06 -26.02
CA SER A 124 6.42 14.69 -25.96
C SER A 124 7.01 14.01 -24.73
N VAL A 125 6.18 13.80 -23.71
CA VAL A 125 6.62 13.30 -22.40
C VAL A 125 5.87 12.02 -22.09
N PHE A 126 6.60 10.89 -22.10
CA PHE A 126 6.04 9.55 -21.86
C PHE A 126 4.75 9.26 -22.66
N GLY A 127 4.71 9.68 -23.92
CA GLY A 127 3.58 9.48 -24.82
C GLY A 127 2.48 10.54 -24.75
N PHE A 128 2.49 11.43 -23.75
CA PHE A 128 1.63 12.61 -23.77
C PHE A 128 2.23 13.69 -24.68
N THR A 129 1.38 14.34 -25.47
CA THR A 129 1.77 15.57 -26.19
C THR A 129 1.37 16.74 -25.31
N THR A 130 2.35 17.45 -24.77
CA THR A 130 2.16 18.56 -23.83
C THR A 130 2.58 19.85 -24.50
N LYS A 131 1.64 20.76 -24.70
CA LYS A 131 1.92 22.10 -25.17
C LYS A 131 2.11 23.02 -23.97
N VAL A 132 3.25 23.68 -23.91
CA VAL A 132 3.60 24.62 -22.86
C VAL A 132 3.77 25.99 -23.49
N HIS A 133 3.08 26.98 -22.95
CA HIS A 133 3.19 28.36 -23.39
C HIS A 133 3.47 29.25 -22.19
N PHE A 134 4.48 30.09 -22.33
CA PHE A 134 4.88 31.07 -21.34
C PHE A 134 4.91 32.47 -21.96
N SER A 135 4.21 33.40 -21.33
CA SER A 135 4.17 34.82 -21.67
C SER A 135 3.94 35.63 -20.38
N GLU A 136 4.35 36.90 -20.36
CA GLU A 136 4.17 37.83 -19.21
C GLU A 136 2.72 37.92 -18.70
N GLN A 137 1.74 37.65 -19.57
CA GLN A 137 0.31 37.78 -19.26
C GLN A 137 -0.39 36.45 -18.95
N GLN A 138 0.18 35.31 -19.38
CA GLN A 138 -0.48 34.00 -19.26
C GLN A 138 0.49 32.83 -19.36
N ILE A 139 0.30 31.89 -18.43
CA ILE A 139 0.94 30.57 -18.43
C ILE A 139 -0.16 29.54 -18.64
N TRP A 140 -0.04 28.72 -19.67
CA TRP A 140 -0.95 27.58 -19.86
C TRP A 140 -0.18 26.33 -20.27
N VAL A 141 -0.70 25.19 -19.80
CA VAL A 141 -0.17 23.86 -20.06
C VAL A 141 -1.33 22.99 -20.52
N GLN A 142 -1.21 22.41 -21.71
CA GLN A 142 -2.21 21.50 -22.24
C GLN A 142 -1.59 20.14 -22.54
N GLY A 143 -2.00 19.12 -21.79
CA GLY A 143 -1.65 17.72 -22.07
C GLY A 143 -2.73 17.04 -22.90
N THR A 144 -2.34 16.39 -24.01
CA THR A 144 -3.22 15.53 -24.80
C THR A 144 -2.80 14.07 -24.61
N GLY A 145 -3.74 13.25 -24.12
CA GLY A 145 -3.56 11.81 -23.98
C GLY A 145 -3.54 11.12 -25.34
N THR A 146 -2.58 10.23 -25.54
CA THR A 146 -2.47 9.41 -26.75
C THR A 146 -2.58 7.92 -26.42
N TRP A 147 -2.81 7.09 -27.43
CA TRP A 147 -2.73 5.63 -27.29
C TRP A 147 -1.34 5.15 -26.85
N VAL A 148 -0.28 5.89 -27.22
CA VAL A 148 1.09 5.59 -26.79
C VAL A 148 1.25 5.81 -25.28
N ALA A 149 0.66 6.89 -24.74
CA ALA A 149 0.62 7.10 -23.29
C ALA A 149 -0.11 5.95 -22.59
N LEU A 150 -1.27 5.53 -23.10
CA LEU A 150 -1.99 4.36 -22.55
C LEU A 150 -1.11 3.09 -22.56
N ALA A 151 -0.39 2.83 -23.64
CA ALA A 151 0.49 1.67 -23.75
C ALA A 151 1.68 1.74 -22.77
N ILE A 152 2.31 2.91 -22.59
CA ILE A 152 3.44 3.08 -21.68
C ILE A 152 3.00 2.91 -20.23
N TYR A 153 1.99 3.67 -19.79
CA TYR A 153 1.54 3.63 -18.39
C TYR A 153 0.88 2.29 -18.04
N GLY A 154 0.05 1.76 -18.95
CA GLY A 154 -0.56 0.45 -18.79
C GLY A 154 0.46 -0.69 -18.81
N GLY A 155 1.44 -0.63 -19.71
CA GLY A 155 2.52 -1.61 -19.81
C GLY A 155 3.40 -1.62 -18.57
N VAL A 156 3.83 -0.45 -18.09
CA VAL A 156 4.62 -0.33 -16.85
C VAL A 156 3.83 -0.82 -15.65
N ALA A 157 2.56 -0.42 -15.51
CA ALA A 157 1.70 -0.90 -14.44
C ALA A 157 1.58 -2.43 -14.45
N LEU A 158 1.33 -3.03 -15.63
CA LEU A 158 1.19 -4.47 -15.78
C LEU A 158 2.49 -5.21 -15.45
N VAL A 159 3.63 -4.78 -16.01
CA VAL A 159 4.93 -5.43 -15.77
C VAL A 159 5.32 -5.31 -14.29
N SER A 160 5.23 -4.12 -13.71
CA SER A 160 5.52 -3.88 -12.29
C SER A 160 4.59 -4.67 -11.37
N PHE A 161 3.31 -4.79 -11.73
CA PHE A 161 2.35 -5.60 -10.99
C PHE A 161 2.71 -7.08 -11.04
N LEU A 162 2.97 -7.62 -12.23
CA LEU A 162 3.34 -9.03 -12.40
C LEU A 162 4.64 -9.36 -11.65
N LEU A 163 5.62 -8.45 -11.70
CA LEU A 163 6.88 -8.59 -10.99
C LEU A 163 6.69 -8.54 -9.47
N GLY A 164 5.98 -7.53 -8.96
CA GLY A 164 5.76 -7.34 -7.52
C GLY A 164 4.83 -8.40 -6.90
N SER A 165 3.84 -8.86 -7.65
CA SER A 165 2.94 -9.94 -7.22
C SER A 165 3.60 -11.32 -7.25
N ARG A 166 4.75 -11.44 -7.94
CA ARG A 166 5.39 -12.72 -8.27
C ARG A 166 4.36 -13.69 -8.85
N PHE A 167 3.56 -13.21 -9.80
CA PHE A 167 2.41 -13.92 -10.36
C PHE A 167 2.73 -15.35 -10.80
N TRP A 168 3.95 -15.59 -11.30
CA TRP A 168 4.45 -16.91 -11.68
C TRP A 168 4.46 -17.96 -10.55
N ARG A 169 4.39 -17.55 -9.27
CA ARG A 169 4.24 -18.48 -8.14
C ARG A 169 2.89 -19.19 -8.10
N VAL A 170 1.89 -18.68 -8.83
CA VAL A 170 0.59 -19.34 -8.99
C VAL A 170 0.68 -20.57 -9.90
N PHE A 171 1.60 -20.58 -10.87
CA PHE A 171 1.75 -21.66 -11.85
C PHE A 171 2.91 -22.61 -11.57
N THR A 172 3.80 -22.24 -10.63
CA THR A 172 4.98 -23.04 -10.23
C THR A 172 4.80 -23.68 -8.85
N GLY A 173 3.55 -23.80 -8.40
CA GLY A 173 3.13 -24.44 -7.15
C GLY A 173 2.64 -25.86 -7.38
#